data_AF-A0A3D2X4E6-F1
#
_entry.id   AF-A0A3D2X4E6-F1
#
_cell.length_a   1.000
_cell.length_b   1.000
_cell.length_c   1.000
_cell.angle_alpha   90.00
_cell.angle_beta   90.00
_cell.angle_gamma   90.00
#
_symmetry.space_group_name_H-M   'P 1'
#
loop_
_entity.id
_entity.type
_entity.pdbx_description
1 polymer ?
#
loop_
_entity_poly.entity_id
_entity_poly.type
_entity_poly.pdbx_seq_one_letter_code
_entity_poly.pdbx_strand_id
1 'polypeptide(L)'
;MKVKKVTSSLYFIQLISSLIGVILLFIPAINPSRISGLIGKNLSIFTSGFFYSRLTQNFGRAFSKGWVGTMTTQVLFLSSMIVCIGFILCAVGGCLSPGCLKMKKQGNILNVVGTVLALIGAYGIRWAQIDIKGTSNPDKVQPMESNALLIFIVLAVLILLTSIFLLILLPKPDKNEKYEMETKYKLFLLIMPFLILCFVFSYLPLFGWRYAFFDYKAGDSLSLDKFVGFKWFTYLFQNKSTRGDIVRVLRNTLAMSGLGLATSWCAMAFAIFLCEIKSLRLRRFIQTITTIPNFISWVLVFAVAFSIFSTDGFLSSILIKLGVIDNGVNYLMSNNHMWLKMLAWGMWKGLGWSAIIYVAAISGIDQQLYEAATVDGAGR
;
A
#
# COMPACT_ATOMS: atom_id res chain seq x y z
N MET A 1 33.16 -8.60 28.08
CA MET A 1 33.17 -8.06 26.70
C MET A 1 32.83 -9.12 25.64
N LYS A 2 33.43 -10.32 25.66
CA LYS A 2 33.12 -11.42 24.72
C LYS A 2 31.64 -11.86 24.72
N VAL A 3 31.03 -12.07 25.89
CA VAL A 3 29.62 -12.51 26.01
C VAL A 3 28.65 -11.50 25.38
N LYS A 4 28.77 -10.20 25.69
CA LYS A 4 27.90 -9.15 25.11
C LYS A 4 27.96 -9.12 23.57
N LYS A 5 29.15 -9.29 22.97
CA LYS A 5 29.33 -9.32 21.51
C LYS A 5 28.67 -10.56 20.88
N VAL A 6 28.79 -11.71 21.54
CA VAL A 6 28.14 -12.97 21.11
C VAL A 6 26.62 -12.85 21.19
N THR A 7 26.08 -12.37 22.30
CA THR A 7 24.62 -12.16 22.49
C THR A 7 24.05 -11.20 21.44
N SER A 8 24.75 -10.09 21.15
CA SER A 8 24.31 -9.13 20.12
C SER A 8 24.29 -9.75 18.72
N SER A 9 25.27 -10.58 18.39
CA SER A 9 25.35 -11.23 17.08
C SER A 9 24.21 -12.24 16.90
N LEU A 10 23.89 -13.00 17.95
CA LEU A 10 22.79 -13.95 17.94
C LEU A 10 21.43 -13.28 17.79
N TYR A 11 21.20 -12.15 18.48
CA TYR A 11 19.97 -11.37 18.30
C TYR A 11 19.81 -10.83 16.88
N PHE A 12 20.91 -10.42 16.24
CA PHE A 12 20.89 -9.97 14.86
C PHE A 12 20.52 -11.11 13.89
N ILE A 13 21.11 -12.29 14.08
CA ILE A 13 20.76 -13.50 13.31
C ILE A 13 19.28 -13.83 13.50
N GLN A 14 18.80 -13.87 14.74
CA GLN A 14 17.41 -14.16 15.08
C GLN A 14 16.44 -13.17 14.44
N LEU A 15 16.74 -11.86 14.49
CA LEU A 15 15.93 -10.83 13.86
C LEU A 15 15.87 -11.01 12.34
N ILE A 16 17.02 -11.18 11.68
CA ILE A 16 17.07 -11.38 10.23
C ILE A 16 16.30 -12.64 9.83
N SER A 17 16.50 -13.76 10.51
CA SER A 17 15.80 -15.00 10.20
C SER A 17 14.30 -14.89 10.42
N SER A 18 13.86 -14.18 11.46
CA SER A 18 12.43 -13.91 11.69
C SER A 18 11.83 -13.02 10.60
N LEU A 19 12.55 -11.98 10.16
CA LEU A 19 12.11 -11.09 9.08
C LEU A 19 12.05 -11.82 7.74
N ILE A 20 13.06 -12.63 7.41
CA ILE A 20 13.06 -13.48 6.22
C ILE A 20 11.86 -14.42 6.28
N GLY A 21 11.63 -15.08 7.42
CA GLY A 21 10.48 -15.95 7.63
C GLY A 21 9.15 -15.24 7.33
N VAL A 22 8.94 -14.04 7.88
CA VAL A 22 7.73 -13.24 7.63
C VAL A 22 7.61 -12.84 6.15
N ILE A 23 8.69 -12.39 5.51
CA ILE A 23 8.67 -12.03 4.08
C ILE A 23 8.28 -13.23 3.22
N LEU A 24 8.86 -14.40 3.49
CA LEU A 24 8.56 -15.64 2.76
C LEU A 24 7.09 -16.05 2.87
N LEU A 25 6.38 -15.67 3.96
CA LEU A 25 4.94 -15.96 4.09
C LEU A 25 4.10 -15.37 2.96
N PHE A 26 4.57 -14.27 2.36
CA PHE A 26 3.84 -13.52 1.34
C PHE A 26 4.27 -13.85 -0.09
N ILE A 27 5.32 -14.66 -0.29
CA ILE A 27 5.83 -15.00 -1.62
C ILE A 27 5.12 -16.27 -2.15
N PRO A 28 4.27 -16.18 -3.20
CA PRO A 28 3.54 -17.33 -3.73
C PRO A 28 4.44 -18.46 -4.27
N ALA A 29 5.60 -18.10 -4.83
CA ALA A 29 6.55 -19.07 -5.37
C ALA A 29 7.12 -20.02 -4.30
N ILE A 30 7.12 -19.60 -3.02
CA ILE A 30 7.69 -20.33 -1.88
C ILE A 30 6.54 -20.75 -0.94
N ASN A 31 5.42 -21.20 -1.51
CA ASN A 31 4.28 -21.68 -0.73
C ASN A 31 4.42 -23.19 -0.40
N PRO A 32 4.69 -23.59 0.86
CA PRO A 32 4.73 -25.00 1.25
C PRO A 32 3.34 -25.65 1.27
N SER A 33 2.28 -24.85 1.42
CA SER A 33 0.89 -25.31 1.43
C SER A 33 0.37 -25.66 0.04
N ARG A 34 1.16 -25.39 -1.02
CA ARG A 34 0.85 -25.79 -2.40
C ARG A 34 1.18 -27.28 -2.61
N ILE A 35 0.34 -28.13 -2.03
CA ILE A 35 0.49 -29.59 -2.03
C ILE A 35 -0.17 -30.29 -3.22
N SER A 36 -0.88 -29.55 -4.07
CA SER A 36 -1.59 -30.04 -5.25
C SER A 36 -1.56 -29.01 -6.37
N GLY A 37 -1.56 -29.46 -7.62
CA GLY A 37 -1.70 -28.62 -8.82
C GLY A 37 -3.02 -27.83 -8.88
N LEU A 38 -4.03 -28.25 -8.11
CA LEU A 38 -5.31 -27.54 -7.98
C LEU A 38 -5.17 -26.23 -7.19
N ILE A 39 -4.15 -26.10 -6.34
CA ILE A 39 -3.87 -24.87 -5.60
C ILE A 39 -3.21 -23.85 -6.54
N GLY A 40 -3.83 -22.68 -6.66
CA GLY A 40 -3.40 -21.61 -7.56
C GLY A 40 -1.95 -21.18 -7.35
N LYS A 41 -1.23 -20.97 -8.46
CA LYS A 41 0.20 -20.57 -8.47
C LYS A 41 0.49 -19.24 -7.75
N ASN A 42 -0.52 -18.38 -7.63
CA ASN A 42 -0.40 -17.05 -7.03
C ASN A 42 -0.79 -17.02 -5.54
N LEU A 43 -1.12 -18.16 -4.94
CA LEU A 43 -1.41 -18.24 -3.50
C LEU A 43 -0.11 -18.35 -2.71
N SER A 44 0.07 -17.45 -1.74
CA SER A 44 1.10 -17.54 -0.70
C SER A 44 0.58 -18.33 0.52
N ILE A 45 1.47 -18.80 1.39
CA ILE A 45 1.07 -19.47 2.63
C ILE A 45 0.20 -18.56 3.51
N PHE A 46 0.47 -17.25 3.53
CA PHE A 46 -0.39 -16.29 4.21
C PHE A 46 -1.82 -16.35 3.67
N THR A 47 -2.00 -16.30 2.35
CA THR A 47 -3.35 -16.40 1.78
C THR A 47 -3.98 -17.76 2.03
N SER A 48 -3.19 -18.84 2.03
CA SER A 48 -3.64 -20.20 2.36
C SER A 48 -4.06 -20.35 3.82
N GLY A 49 -3.47 -19.61 4.76
CA GLY A 49 -3.77 -19.67 6.19
C GLY A 49 -4.90 -18.74 6.65
N PHE A 50 -5.28 -17.74 5.86
CA PHE A 50 -6.36 -16.80 6.22
C PHE A 50 -7.61 -16.91 5.34
N PHE A 51 -7.53 -17.51 4.14
CA PHE A 51 -8.65 -17.60 3.21
C PHE A 51 -8.91 -19.05 2.74
N TYR A 52 -9.72 -19.79 3.49
CA TYR A 52 -10.08 -21.18 3.16
C TYR A 52 -10.75 -21.33 1.78
N SER A 53 -11.59 -20.37 1.39
CA SER A 53 -12.28 -20.36 0.09
C SER A 53 -11.30 -20.26 -1.08
N ARG A 54 -10.20 -19.52 -0.92
CA ARG A 54 -9.15 -19.40 -1.93
C ARG A 54 -8.30 -20.67 -2.03
N LEU A 55 -8.03 -21.31 -0.90
CA LEU A 55 -7.28 -22.58 -0.86
C LEU A 55 -8.03 -23.72 -1.56
N THR A 56 -9.35 -23.76 -1.38
CA THR A 56 -10.21 -24.85 -1.87
C THR A 56 -10.95 -24.55 -3.18
N GLN A 57 -10.70 -23.39 -3.80
CA GLN A 57 -11.44 -22.89 -4.97
C GLN A 57 -11.58 -23.93 -6.11
N ASN A 58 -10.53 -24.70 -6.39
CA ASN A 58 -10.50 -25.68 -7.48
C ASN A 58 -10.74 -27.14 -7.02
N PHE A 59 -11.06 -27.36 -5.74
CA PHE A 59 -11.22 -28.71 -5.18
C PHE A 59 -12.66 -29.25 -5.27
N GLY A 60 -13.64 -28.48 -5.77
CA GLY A 60 -15.05 -28.89 -5.80
C GLY A 60 -15.29 -30.27 -6.44
N ARG A 61 -14.62 -30.57 -7.56
CA ARG A 61 -14.70 -31.90 -8.22
C ARG A 61 -13.96 -32.99 -7.46
N ALA A 62 -12.86 -32.66 -6.79
CA ALA A 62 -12.09 -33.61 -5.99
C ALA A 62 -12.86 -34.04 -4.73
N PHE A 63 -13.58 -33.11 -4.10
CA PHE A 63 -14.46 -33.40 -2.96
C PHE A 63 -15.67 -34.24 -3.35
N SER A 64 -16.37 -33.88 -4.43
CA SER A 64 -17.58 -34.63 -4.85
C SER A 64 -17.30 -36.07 -5.28
N LYS A 65 -16.06 -36.35 -5.73
CA LYS A 65 -15.62 -37.69 -6.12
C LYS A 65 -14.86 -38.43 -5.01
N GLY A 66 -14.69 -37.82 -3.83
CA GLY A 66 -13.98 -38.43 -2.70
C GLY A 66 -12.49 -38.65 -2.92
N TRP A 67 -11.86 -37.97 -3.89
CA TRP A 67 -10.44 -38.15 -4.18
C TRP A 67 -9.54 -37.48 -3.13
N VAL A 68 -10.04 -36.44 -2.47
CA VAL A 68 -9.34 -35.71 -1.41
C VAL A 68 -10.30 -35.51 -0.25
N GLY A 69 -9.87 -35.81 0.97
CA GLY A 69 -10.65 -35.58 2.17
C GLY A 69 -10.81 -34.10 2.48
N THR A 70 -11.99 -33.69 2.94
CA THR A 70 -12.22 -32.34 3.47
C THR A 70 -11.32 -32.05 4.68
N MET A 71 -11.07 -33.08 5.50
CA MET A 71 -10.13 -33.03 6.63
C MET A 71 -8.72 -32.63 6.19
N THR A 72 -8.23 -33.16 5.07
CA THR A 72 -6.89 -32.85 4.54
C THR A 72 -6.74 -31.36 4.25
N THR A 73 -7.74 -30.76 3.60
CA THR A 73 -7.73 -29.33 3.28
C THR A 73 -7.95 -28.44 4.51
N GLN A 74 -8.70 -28.91 5.50
CA GLN A 74 -8.88 -28.19 6.78
C GLN A 74 -7.59 -28.21 7.62
N VAL A 75 -6.92 -29.36 7.71
CA VAL A 75 -5.62 -29.48 8.38
C VAL A 75 -4.58 -28.62 7.67
N LEU A 76 -4.55 -28.62 6.33
CA LEU A 76 -3.67 -27.74 5.57
C LEU A 76 -3.92 -26.26 5.87
N PHE A 77 -5.19 -25.83 5.94
CA PHE A 77 -5.56 -24.46 6.29
C PHE A 77 -5.10 -24.07 7.69
N LEU A 78 -5.45 -24.88 8.71
CA LEU A 78 -5.07 -24.65 10.10
C LEU A 78 -3.55 -24.64 10.27
N SER A 79 -2.85 -25.57 9.63
CA SER A 79 -1.39 -25.67 9.68
C SER A 79 -0.73 -24.45 9.04
N SER A 80 -1.25 -23.98 7.91
CA SER A 80 -0.78 -22.74 7.26
C SER A 80 -0.97 -21.52 8.16
N MET A 81 -2.11 -21.44 8.85
CA MET A 81 -2.39 -20.37 9.82
C MET A 81 -1.41 -20.41 11.00
N ILE A 82 -1.16 -21.59 11.56
CA ILE A 82 -0.23 -21.78 12.69
C ILE A 82 1.20 -21.37 12.30
N VAL A 83 1.66 -21.73 11.10
CA VAL A 83 2.98 -21.27 10.60
C VAL A 83 3.03 -19.74 10.52
N CYS A 84 1.99 -19.10 10.00
CA CYS A 84 1.93 -17.64 9.91
C CYS A 84 2.01 -16.99 11.30
N ILE A 85 1.21 -17.47 12.25
CA ILE A 85 1.23 -16.99 13.64
C ILE A 85 2.61 -17.19 14.28
N GLY A 86 3.23 -18.35 14.05
CA GLY A 86 4.56 -18.66 14.57
C GLY A 86 5.64 -17.67 14.13
N PHE A 87 5.72 -17.37 12.84
CA PHE A 87 6.70 -16.41 12.32
C PHE A 87 6.38 -14.95 12.69
N ILE A 88 5.11 -14.58 12.80
CA ILE A 88 4.71 -13.26 13.31
C ILE A 88 5.16 -13.09 14.77
N LEU A 89 4.93 -14.10 15.62
CA LEU A 89 5.41 -14.08 17.02
C LEU A 89 6.93 -13.98 17.10
N CYS A 90 7.67 -14.67 16.22
CA CYS A 90 9.12 -14.55 16.15
C CYS A 90 9.55 -13.12 15.78
N ALA A 91 8.89 -12.48 14.81
CA ALA A 91 9.20 -11.10 14.44
C ALA A 91 8.93 -10.11 15.58
N VAL A 92 7.81 -10.27 16.31
CA VAL A 92 7.50 -9.49 17.52
C VAL A 92 8.58 -9.73 18.58
N GLY A 93 8.97 -10.97 18.80
CA GLY A 93 10.06 -11.32 19.73
C GLY A 93 11.40 -10.69 19.34
N GLY A 94 11.72 -10.66 18.05
CA GLY A 94 12.91 -10.00 17.51
C GLY A 94 12.90 -8.48 17.73
N CYS A 95 11.74 -7.83 17.64
CA CYS A 95 11.59 -6.38 17.91
C CYS A 95 11.87 -6.00 19.38
N LEU A 96 11.74 -6.95 20.31
CA LEU A 96 12.05 -6.74 21.73
C LEU A 96 13.55 -6.89 22.05
N SER A 97 14.37 -7.38 21.11
CA SER A 97 15.80 -7.61 21.30
C SER A 97 16.64 -6.37 21.64
N PRO A 98 16.33 -5.14 21.19
CA PRO A 98 17.09 -3.93 21.56
C PRO A 98 16.75 -3.40 22.95
N GLY A 99 15.74 -3.95 23.64
CA GLY A 99 15.28 -3.46 24.94
C GLY A 99 16.14 -3.90 26.13
N CYS A 100 15.66 -3.55 27.33
CA CYS A 100 16.20 -3.99 28.61
C CYS A 100 16.18 -5.53 28.78
N LEU A 101 16.85 -6.04 29.81
CA LEU A 101 17.07 -7.48 29.97
C LEU A 101 15.76 -8.26 30.11
N LYS A 102 14.76 -7.64 30.75
CA LYS A 102 13.39 -8.14 30.86
C LYS A 102 12.69 -8.26 29.49
N MET A 103 12.83 -7.26 28.61
CA MET A 103 12.29 -7.30 27.23
C MET A 103 12.98 -8.37 26.40
N LYS A 104 14.30 -8.48 26.51
CA LYS A 104 15.11 -9.52 25.85
C LYS A 104 14.67 -10.94 26.21
N LYS A 105 14.39 -11.18 27.49
CA LYS A 105 13.90 -12.49 27.96
C LYS A 105 12.49 -12.78 27.45
N GLN A 106 11.57 -11.81 27.51
CA GLN A 106 10.24 -11.97 26.93
C GLN A 106 10.28 -12.21 25.42
N GLY A 107 11.12 -11.46 24.70
CA GLY A 107 11.34 -11.66 23.27
C GLY A 107 11.85 -13.06 22.94
N ASN A 108 12.77 -13.62 23.74
CA ASN A 108 13.21 -15.00 23.56
C ASN A 108 12.12 -16.03 23.84
N ILE A 109 11.28 -15.83 24.86
CA ILE A 109 10.14 -16.71 25.12
C ILE A 109 9.18 -16.69 23.92
N LEU A 110 8.85 -15.51 23.40
CA LEU A 110 8.00 -15.37 22.22
C LEU A 110 8.60 -16.06 20.98
N ASN A 111 9.92 -15.98 20.79
CA ASN A 111 10.61 -16.70 19.72
C ASN A 111 10.56 -18.22 19.90
N VAL A 112 10.74 -18.74 21.12
CA VAL A 112 10.62 -20.18 21.39
C VAL A 112 9.18 -20.65 21.12
N VAL A 113 8.18 -19.93 21.63
CA VAL A 113 6.77 -20.26 21.37
C VAL A 113 6.45 -20.17 19.88
N GLY A 114 6.90 -19.12 19.21
CA GLY A 114 6.68 -18.92 17.77
C GLY A 114 7.32 -20.00 16.91
N THR A 115 8.54 -20.45 17.23
CA THR A 115 9.22 -21.53 16.50
C THR A 115 8.58 -22.89 16.75
N VAL A 116 8.16 -23.18 17.98
CA VAL A 116 7.41 -24.42 18.28
C VAL A 116 6.10 -24.45 17.50
N LEU A 117 5.35 -23.35 17.47
CA LEU A 117 4.14 -23.26 16.65
C LEU A 117 4.46 -23.45 15.16
N ALA A 118 5.49 -22.77 14.64
CA ALA A 118 5.88 -22.92 13.23
C ALA A 118 6.26 -24.36 12.87
N LEU A 119 6.94 -25.09 13.75
CA LEU A 119 7.28 -26.51 13.55
C LEU A 119 6.05 -27.43 13.61
N ILE A 120 5.10 -27.17 14.53
CA ILE A 120 3.82 -27.90 14.59
C ILE A 120 3.03 -27.68 13.28
N GLY A 121 2.94 -26.43 12.81
CA GLY A 121 2.29 -26.12 11.54
C GLY A 121 3.01 -26.77 10.36
N ALA A 122 4.34 -26.77 10.32
CA ALA A 122 5.11 -27.44 9.28
C ALA A 122 4.86 -28.96 9.26
N TYR A 123 4.75 -29.59 10.44
CA TYR A 123 4.38 -31.00 10.56
C TYR A 123 2.98 -31.28 10.01
N GLY A 124 2.00 -30.44 10.33
CA GLY A 124 0.64 -30.58 9.79
C GLY A 124 0.56 -30.41 8.27
N ILE A 125 1.35 -29.50 7.68
CA ILE A 125 1.48 -29.39 6.22
C ILE A 125 2.11 -30.66 5.63
N ARG A 126 3.14 -31.21 6.27
CA ARG A 126 3.79 -32.47 5.83
C ARG A 126 2.83 -33.65 5.87
N TRP A 127 2.02 -33.73 6.92
CA TRP A 127 0.96 -34.74 7.01
C TRP A 127 -0.03 -34.60 5.85
N ALA A 128 -0.51 -33.39 5.56
CA ALA A 128 -1.42 -33.16 4.44
C ALA A 128 -0.79 -33.50 3.06
N GLN A 129 0.52 -33.31 2.89
CA GLN A 129 1.25 -33.75 1.69
C GLN A 129 1.24 -35.27 1.53
N ILE A 130 1.47 -36.00 2.62
CA ILE A 130 1.47 -37.47 2.62
C ILE A 130 0.07 -37.99 2.32
N ASP A 131 -0.95 -37.40 2.92
CA ASP A 131 -2.34 -37.78 2.70
C ASP A 131 -2.79 -37.52 1.25
N ILE A 132 -2.45 -36.36 0.66
CA ILE A 132 -2.77 -36.06 -0.75
C ILE A 132 -2.04 -36.99 -1.73
N LYS A 133 -0.86 -37.49 -1.39
CA LYS A 133 -0.17 -38.50 -2.21
C LYS A 133 -0.90 -39.84 -2.22
N GLY A 134 -1.66 -40.16 -1.18
CA GLY A 134 -2.50 -41.36 -1.09
C GLY A 134 -3.83 -41.27 -1.85
N THR A 135 -4.03 -40.24 -2.67
CA THR A 135 -5.28 -40.04 -3.42
C THR A 135 -5.56 -41.15 -4.43
N SER A 136 -6.85 -41.45 -4.61
CA SER A 136 -7.33 -42.45 -5.58
C SER A 136 -7.12 -42.06 -7.04
N ASN A 137 -6.88 -40.77 -7.34
CA ASN A 137 -6.68 -40.30 -8.72
C ASN A 137 -5.57 -39.23 -8.84
N PRO A 138 -4.30 -39.65 -8.95
CA PRO A 138 -3.15 -38.75 -8.99
C PRO A 138 -3.15 -37.80 -10.19
N ASP A 139 -3.65 -38.20 -11.35
CA ASP A 139 -3.61 -37.39 -12.59
C ASP A 139 -4.47 -36.12 -12.49
N LYS A 140 -5.57 -36.18 -11.74
CA LYS A 140 -6.49 -35.06 -11.56
C LYS A 140 -6.18 -34.21 -10.33
N VAL A 141 -5.66 -34.82 -9.26
CA VAL A 141 -5.28 -34.11 -8.03
C VAL A 141 -3.88 -33.52 -8.13
N GLN A 142 -3.00 -34.08 -8.97
CA GLN A 142 -1.65 -33.59 -9.22
C GLN A 142 -0.89 -33.31 -7.92
N PRO A 143 -0.60 -34.33 -7.08
CA PRO A 143 0.12 -34.15 -5.84
C PRO A 143 1.49 -33.50 -6.11
N MET A 144 1.83 -32.46 -5.35
CA MET A 144 3.08 -31.73 -5.48
C MET A 144 3.84 -31.76 -4.16
N GLU A 145 5.15 -31.96 -4.22
CA GLU A 145 6.04 -31.70 -3.09
C GLU A 145 6.76 -30.37 -3.29
N SER A 146 6.66 -29.51 -2.28
CA SER A 146 7.29 -28.20 -2.29
C SER A 146 8.52 -28.21 -1.39
N ASN A 147 9.70 -27.92 -1.97
CA ASN A 147 10.94 -27.69 -1.23
C ASN A 147 10.83 -26.49 -0.26
N ALA A 148 9.81 -25.65 -0.42
CA ALA A 148 9.57 -24.51 0.46
C ALA A 148 9.40 -24.92 1.93
N LEU A 149 8.81 -26.09 2.21
CA LEU A 149 8.59 -26.56 3.59
C LEU A 149 9.91 -26.68 4.36
N LEU A 150 10.94 -27.19 3.69
CA LEU A 150 12.28 -27.34 4.26
C LEU A 150 12.86 -25.98 4.65
N ILE A 151 12.67 -24.95 3.82
CA ILE A 151 13.14 -23.59 4.11
C ILE A 151 12.53 -23.06 5.42
N PHE A 152 11.22 -23.21 5.60
CA PHE A 152 10.54 -22.79 6.83
C PHE A 152 11.02 -23.58 8.06
N ILE A 153 11.25 -24.89 7.93
CA ILE A 153 11.79 -25.72 9.01
C ILE A 153 13.20 -25.28 9.38
N VAL A 154 14.09 -25.08 8.41
CA VAL A 154 15.48 -24.63 8.64
C VAL A 154 15.50 -23.27 9.35
N LEU A 155 14.65 -22.32 8.92
CA LEU A 155 14.52 -21.02 9.57
C LEU A 155 14.01 -21.16 11.01
N ALA A 156 12.97 -21.98 11.23
CA ALA A 156 12.42 -22.20 12.57
C ALA A 156 13.44 -22.86 13.52
N VAL A 157 14.18 -23.86 13.05
CA VAL A 157 15.24 -24.53 13.82
C VAL A 157 16.37 -23.56 14.16
N LEU A 158 16.80 -22.73 13.20
CA LEU A 158 17.84 -21.74 13.43
C LEU A 158 17.41 -20.69 14.47
N ILE A 159 16.17 -20.20 14.41
CA ILE A 159 15.61 -19.30 15.43
C ILE A 159 15.50 -20.00 16.78
N LEU A 160 15.12 -21.28 16.83
CA LEU A 160 15.00 -22.05 18.07
C LEU A 160 16.36 -22.25 18.74
N LEU A 161 17.37 -22.69 17.99
CA LEU A 161 18.73 -22.90 18.51
C LEU A 161 19.34 -21.61 19.05
N THR A 162 19.20 -20.51 18.31
CA THR A 162 19.67 -19.19 18.77
C THR A 162 18.90 -18.71 20.01
N SER A 163 17.59 -18.94 20.08
CA SER A 163 16.76 -18.60 21.24
C SER A 163 17.14 -19.38 22.50
N ILE A 164 17.38 -20.69 22.38
CA ILE A 164 17.80 -21.56 23.50
C ILE A 164 19.18 -21.12 24.00
N PHE A 165 20.12 -20.89 23.08
CA PHE A 165 21.47 -20.45 23.45
C PHE A 165 21.45 -19.10 24.16
N LEU A 166 20.60 -18.16 23.71
CA LEU A 166 20.40 -16.88 24.37
C LEU A 166 19.77 -17.02 25.76
N LEU A 167 18.81 -17.93 25.96
CA LEU A 167 18.23 -18.19 27.28
C LEU A 167 19.27 -18.70 28.29
N ILE A 168 20.27 -19.45 27.83
CA ILE A 168 21.37 -19.96 28.66
C ILE A 168 22.38 -18.84 28.97
N LEU A 169 22.71 -18.00 27.99
CA LEU A 169 23.72 -16.94 28.14
C LEU A 169 23.23 -15.72 28.94
N LEU A 170 21.93 -15.46 28.98
CA LEU A 170 21.39 -14.26 29.62
C LEU A 170 21.25 -14.43 31.14
N PRO A 171 21.71 -13.44 31.94
CA PRO A 171 21.48 -13.45 33.37
C PRO A 171 19.98 -13.33 33.70
N LYS A 172 19.61 -13.59 34.96
CA LYS A 172 18.23 -13.36 35.40
C LYS A 172 17.98 -11.84 35.54
N PRO A 173 16.88 -11.30 35.00
CA PRO A 173 16.52 -9.89 35.19
C PRO A 173 16.16 -9.63 36.65
N ASP A 174 16.38 -8.40 37.10
CA ASP A 174 15.90 -7.96 38.41
C ASP A 174 14.37 -7.87 38.39
N LYS A 175 13.72 -8.24 39.50
CA LYS A 175 12.25 -8.23 39.62
C LYS A 175 11.68 -6.81 39.44
N ASN A 176 12.42 -5.80 39.89
CA ASN A 176 12.02 -4.39 39.87
C ASN A 176 12.40 -3.65 38.57
N GLU A 177 13.07 -4.31 37.61
CA GLU A 177 13.45 -3.70 36.33
C GLU A 177 12.17 -3.36 35.52
N LYS A 178 12.06 -2.10 35.08
CA LYS A 178 10.98 -1.62 34.23
C LYS A 178 11.21 -2.03 32.77
N TYR A 179 10.13 -2.05 31.99
CA TYR A 179 10.22 -2.27 30.54
C TYR A 179 10.69 -0.99 29.86
N GLU A 180 12.00 -0.91 29.62
CA GLU A 180 12.63 0.24 28.98
C GLU A 180 13.41 -0.18 27.73
N MET A 181 13.47 0.73 26.76
CA MET A 181 14.19 0.58 25.50
C MET A 181 14.79 1.95 25.16
N GLU A 182 16.00 1.97 24.61
CA GLU A 182 16.62 3.23 24.18
C GLU A 182 15.71 3.96 23.18
N THR A 183 15.59 5.27 23.35
CA THR A 183 14.66 6.13 22.58
C THR A 183 14.81 5.95 21.07
N LYS A 184 16.03 5.78 20.56
CA LYS A 184 16.29 5.56 19.13
C LYS A 184 15.58 4.31 18.57
N TYR A 185 15.58 3.21 19.31
CA TYR A 185 14.93 1.96 18.87
C TYR A 185 13.41 2.05 19.03
N LYS A 186 12.93 2.71 20.09
CA LYS A 186 11.50 2.96 20.29
C LYS A 186 10.91 3.79 19.14
N LEU A 187 11.58 4.88 18.76
CA LEU A 187 11.17 5.72 17.63
C LEU A 187 11.25 4.96 16.30
N PHE A 188 12.29 4.15 16.10
CA PHE A 188 12.42 3.32 14.90
C PHE A 188 11.29 2.29 14.78
N LEU A 189 10.96 1.57 15.85
CA LEU A 189 9.85 0.60 15.84
C LEU A 189 8.49 1.26 15.64
N LEU A 190 8.32 2.51 16.09
CA LEU A 190 7.09 3.28 15.88
C LEU A 190 6.89 3.62 14.39
N ILE A 191 7.97 3.99 13.67
CA ILE A 191 7.89 4.34 12.24
C ILE A 191 7.96 3.11 11.32
N MET A 192 8.47 1.98 11.81
CA MET A 192 8.69 0.76 11.02
C MET A 192 7.45 0.29 10.22
N PRO A 193 6.21 0.26 10.77
CA PRO A 193 5.02 -0.12 9.99
C PRO A 193 4.78 0.80 8.79
N PHE A 194 5.01 2.10 8.94
CA PHE A 194 4.87 3.08 7.86
C PHE A 194 5.94 2.88 6.78
N LEU A 195 7.19 2.58 7.18
CA LEU A 195 8.27 2.24 6.25
C LEU A 195 7.94 0.97 5.45
N ILE A 196 7.42 -0.06 6.11
CA ILE A 196 7.02 -1.31 5.44
C ILE A 196 5.89 -1.03 4.44
N LEU A 197 4.87 -0.28 4.82
CA LEU A 197 3.77 0.09 3.92
C LEU A 197 4.28 0.91 2.72
N CYS A 198 5.15 1.90 2.95
CA CYS A 198 5.76 2.68 1.89
C CYS A 198 6.57 1.78 0.94
N PHE A 199 7.36 0.85 1.48
CA PHE A 199 8.14 -0.07 0.66
C PHE A 199 7.23 -0.99 -0.18
N VAL A 200 6.21 -1.60 0.42
CA VAL A 200 5.31 -2.55 -0.27
C VAL A 200 4.41 -1.86 -1.30
N PHE A 201 3.89 -0.67 -1.01
CA PHE A 201 2.94 0.00 -1.90
C PHE A 201 3.57 1.04 -2.83
N SER A 202 4.77 1.53 -2.54
CA SER A 202 5.45 2.55 -3.36
C SER A 202 6.69 2.01 -4.06
N TYR A 203 7.57 1.28 -3.37
CA TYR A 203 8.84 0.79 -3.95
C TYR A 203 8.70 -0.55 -4.67
N LEU A 204 7.93 -1.50 -4.13
CA LEU A 204 7.72 -2.80 -4.75
C LEU A 204 7.09 -2.68 -6.16
N PRO A 205 6.11 -1.80 -6.43
CA PRO A 205 5.60 -1.60 -7.79
C PRO A 205 6.65 -1.08 -8.77
N LEU A 206 7.70 -0.38 -8.33
CA LEU A 206 8.81 0.07 -9.19
C LEU A 206 9.58 -1.12 -9.77
N PHE A 207 9.60 -2.26 -9.09
CA PHE A 207 10.14 -3.50 -9.66
C PHE A 207 9.40 -3.91 -10.95
N GLY A 208 8.11 -3.54 -11.06
CA GLY A 208 7.32 -3.69 -12.27
C GLY A 208 7.80 -2.84 -13.45
N TRP A 209 8.62 -1.81 -13.26
CA TRP A 209 9.19 -1.05 -14.38
C TRP A 209 10.01 -1.92 -15.32
N ARG A 210 10.51 -3.07 -14.84
CA ARG A 210 11.16 -4.07 -15.69
C ARG A 210 10.28 -4.51 -16.85
N TYR A 211 8.94 -4.55 -16.70
CA TYR A 211 8.02 -4.97 -17.76
C TYR A 211 8.15 -4.12 -19.03
N ALA A 212 8.61 -2.86 -18.92
CA ALA A 212 8.83 -1.98 -20.08
C ALA A 212 9.96 -2.47 -21.01
N PHE A 213 10.82 -3.39 -20.55
CA PHE A 213 11.92 -3.97 -21.34
C PHE A 213 11.58 -5.34 -21.94
N PHE A 214 10.37 -5.86 -21.70
CA PHE A 214 9.93 -7.16 -22.19
C PHE A 214 8.73 -7.02 -23.15
N ASP A 215 8.60 -7.94 -24.10
CA ASP A 215 7.39 -8.10 -24.91
C ASP A 215 6.34 -8.87 -24.09
N TYR A 216 5.81 -8.19 -23.08
CA TYR A 216 4.90 -8.77 -22.10
C TYR A 216 3.44 -8.61 -22.52
N LYS A 217 2.69 -9.72 -22.50
CA LYS A 217 1.23 -9.73 -22.61
C LYS A 217 0.61 -10.15 -21.28
N ALA A 218 -0.54 -9.59 -20.93
CA ALA A 218 -1.21 -9.89 -19.68
C ALA A 218 -1.50 -11.40 -19.57
N GLY A 219 -1.06 -12.01 -18.46
CA GLY A 219 -1.21 -13.45 -18.20
C GLY A 219 -0.03 -14.32 -18.64
N ASP A 220 0.96 -13.75 -19.30
CA ASP A 220 2.12 -14.49 -19.80
C ASP A 220 3.28 -14.53 -18.77
N SER A 221 4.26 -15.43 -18.94
CA SER A 221 5.44 -15.49 -18.07
C SER A 221 6.50 -14.45 -18.47
N LEU A 222 7.23 -13.93 -17.47
CA LEU A 222 8.37 -13.05 -17.71
C LEU A 222 9.62 -13.91 -17.94
N SER A 223 9.90 -14.18 -19.21
CA SER A 223 10.99 -15.05 -19.63
C SER A 223 12.03 -14.26 -20.43
N LEU A 224 13.30 -14.66 -20.38
CA LEU A 224 14.41 -13.91 -20.97
C LEU A 224 14.34 -13.85 -22.51
N ASP A 225 13.73 -14.86 -23.12
CA ASP A 225 13.36 -14.93 -24.55
C ASP A 225 12.43 -13.78 -24.99
N LYS A 226 11.71 -13.14 -24.06
CA LYS A 226 10.84 -11.99 -24.34
C LYS A 226 11.52 -10.65 -24.07
N PHE A 227 12.80 -10.62 -23.71
CA PHE A 227 13.51 -9.39 -23.47
C PHE A 227 13.77 -8.64 -24.78
N VAL A 228 13.23 -7.42 -24.91
CA VAL A 228 13.33 -6.59 -26.12
C VAL A 228 14.10 -5.29 -25.88
N GLY A 229 14.71 -5.11 -24.70
CA GLY A 229 15.49 -3.94 -24.35
C GLY A 229 14.69 -2.64 -24.53
N PHE A 230 15.23 -1.70 -25.31
CA PHE A 230 14.62 -0.38 -25.53
C PHE A 230 13.62 -0.31 -26.69
N LYS A 231 13.19 -1.45 -27.26
CA LYS A 231 12.25 -1.51 -28.39
C LYS A 231 11.05 -0.58 -28.21
N TRP A 232 10.33 -0.70 -27.08
CA TRP A 232 9.14 0.10 -26.80
C TRP A 232 9.42 1.60 -26.65
N PHE A 233 10.58 1.97 -26.10
CA PHE A 233 10.99 3.38 -26.01
C PHE A 233 11.27 3.96 -27.39
N THR A 234 11.97 3.23 -28.27
CA THR A 234 12.24 3.70 -29.64
C THR A 234 10.97 3.76 -30.48
N TYR A 235 10.04 2.82 -30.29
CA TYR A 235 8.77 2.76 -31.01
C TYR A 235 7.94 4.04 -30.85
N LEU A 236 7.94 4.64 -29.64
CA LEU A 236 7.25 5.90 -29.38
C LEU A 236 7.75 7.07 -30.24
N PHE A 237 9.00 7.03 -30.70
CA PHE A 237 9.62 8.10 -31.49
C PHE A 237 9.74 7.79 -32.99
N GLN A 238 9.50 6.56 -33.42
CA GLN A 238 9.63 6.13 -34.82
C GLN A 238 8.54 6.74 -35.72
N ASN A 239 7.29 6.73 -35.26
CA ASN A 239 6.15 7.21 -36.05
C ASN A 239 5.97 8.74 -35.92
N LYS A 240 5.85 9.44 -37.06
CA LYS A 240 5.61 10.89 -37.08
C LYS A 240 4.33 11.30 -36.33
N SER A 241 3.23 10.53 -36.49
CA SER A 241 1.98 10.79 -35.77
C SER A 241 2.14 10.64 -34.25
N THR A 242 2.73 9.54 -33.78
CA THR A 242 2.97 9.29 -32.35
C THR A 242 3.84 10.37 -31.71
N ARG A 243 4.89 10.84 -32.41
CA ARG A 243 5.71 11.96 -31.96
C ARG A 243 4.91 13.26 -31.83
N GLY A 244 4.06 13.55 -32.80
CA GLY A 244 3.16 14.71 -32.78
C GLY A 244 2.20 14.66 -31.59
N ASP A 245 1.64 13.49 -31.30
CA ASP A 245 0.73 13.28 -30.17
C ASP A 245 1.46 13.43 -28.82
N ILE A 246 2.68 12.90 -28.68
CA ILE A 246 3.50 13.07 -27.47
C ILE A 246 3.75 14.56 -27.19
N VAL A 247 4.16 15.33 -28.21
CA VAL A 247 4.41 16.76 -28.06
C VAL A 247 3.13 17.51 -27.69
N ARG A 248 1.99 17.15 -28.32
CA ARG A 248 0.68 17.76 -28.02
C ARG A 248 0.29 17.51 -26.56
N VAL A 249 0.38 16.26 -26.09
CA VAL A 249 0.04 15.89 -24.71
C VAL A 249 0.98 16.59 -23.74
N LEU A 250 2.29 16.56 -23.97
CA LEU A 250 3.27 17.21 -23.12
C LEU A 250 3.03 18.72 -23.02
N ARG A 251 2.77 19.39 -24.15
CA ARG A 251 2.44 20.82 -24.18
C ARG A 251 1.18 21.12 -23.38
N ASN A 252 0.13 20.32 -23.54
CA ASN A 252 -1.12 20.52 -22.81
C ASN A 252 -0.94 20.32 -21.31
N THR A 253 -0.24 19.26 -20.90
CA THR A 253 0.06 19.00 -19.48
C THR A 253 0.88 20.14 -18.88
N LEU A 254 1.98 20.54 -19.53
CA LEU A 254 2.83 21.62 -19.04
C LEU A 254 2.11 22.96 -19.00
N ALA A 255 1.29 23.28 -20.01
CA ALA A 255 0.50 24.50 -20.03
C ALA A 255 -0.53 24.52 -18.89
N MET A 256 -1.26 23.42 -18.68
CA MET A 256 -2.23 23.30 -17.59
C MET A 256 -1.56 23.37 -16.21
N SER A 257 -0.47 22.63 -16.00
CA SER A 257 0.30 22.68 -14.76
C SER A 257 0.91 24.06 -14.52
N GLY A 258 1.46 24.69 -15.57
CA GLY A 258 2.02 26.03 -15.53
C GLY A 258 0.99 27.11 -15.17
N LEU A 259 -0.20 27.06 -15.78
CA LEU A 259 -1.33 27.93 -15.40
C LEU A 259 -1.75 27.70 -13.95
N GLY A 260 -1.86 26.44 -13.51
CA GLY A 260 -2.19 26.11 -12.13
C GLY A 260 -1.17 26.68 -11.13
N LEU A 261 0.13 26.58 -11.44
CA LEU A 261 1.20 27.20 -10.66
C LEU A 261 1.10 28.73 -10.67
N ALA A 262 0.89 29.33 -11.84
CA ALA A 262 0.76 30.78 -11.98
C ALA A 262 -0.43 31.36 -11.17
N THR A 263 -1.48 30.57 -10.95
CA THR A 263 -2.64 30.95 -10.13
C THR A 263 -2.60 30.41 -8.69
N SER A 264 -1.53 29.75 -8.27
CA SER A 264 -1.45 29.12 -6.94
C SER A 264 -1.61 30.11 -5.79
N TRP A 265 -1.16 31.36 -5.98
CA TRP A 265 -1.31 32.46 -5.02
C TRP A 265 -2.77 32.89 -4.82
N CYS A 266 -3.70 32.56 -5.72
CA CYS A 266 -5.11 32.93 -5.58
C CYS A 266 -5.74 32.36 -4.30
N ALA A 267 -5.30 31.18 -3.84
CA ALA A 267 -5.76 30.60 -2.58
C ALA A 267 -5.31 31.42 -1.35
N MET A 268 -4.09 31.96 -1.40
CA MET A 268 -3.57 32.86 -0.37
C MET A 268 -4.32 34.20 -0.38
N ALA A 269 -4.51 34.80 -1.56
CA ALA A 269 -5.29 36.04 -1.70
C ALA A 269 -6.73 35.86 -1.18
N PHE A 270 -7.38 34.75 -1.53
CA PHE A 270 -8.70 34.42 -1.01
C PHE A 270 -8.71 34.24 0.51
N ALA A 271 -7.69 33.61 1.09
CA ALA A 271 -7.57 33.46 2.55
C ALA A 271 -7.44 34.81 3.26
N ILE A 272 -6.65 35.75 2.71
CA ILE A 272 -6.51 37.12 3.23
C ILE A 272 -7.87 37.82 3.21
N PHE A 273 -8.56 37.83 2.06
CA PHE A 273 -9.89 38.43 1.95
C PHE A 273 -10.91 37.80 2.90
N LEU A 274 -10.85 36.49 3.10
CA LEU A 274 -11.74 35.78 4.01
C LEU A 274 -11.46 36.13 5.48
N CYS A 275 -10.19 36.32 5.86
CA CYS A 275 -9.79 36.77 7.20
C CYS A 275 -10.22 38.20 7.49
N GLU A 276 -10.29 39.05 6.48
CA GLU A 276 -10.69 40.47 6.60
C GLU A 276 -12.20 40.67 6.85
N ILE A 277 -13.00 39.61 6.69
CA ILE A 277 -14.45 39.66 6.95
C ILE A 277 -14.72 39.78 8.45
N LYS A 278 -15.20 40.96 8.89
CA LYS A 278 -15.58 41.25 10.29
C LYS A 278 -16.69 40.31 10.82
N SER A 279 -17.65 39.94 9.97
CA SER A 279 -18.75 39.06 10.39
C SER A 279 -18.34 37.60 10.39
N LEU A 280 -18.22 37.02 11.59
CA LEU A 280 -17.87 35.60 11.77
C LEU A 280 -18.89 34.65 11.11
N ARG A 281 -20.18 35.01 11.07
CA ARG A 281 -21.21 34.20 10.42
C ARG A 281 -21.01 34.15 8.91
N LEU A 282 -20.73 35.31 8.30
CA LEU A 282 -20.49 35.42 6.87
C LEU A 282 -19.19 34.70 6.46
N ARG A 283 -18.12 34.87 7.25
CA ARG A 283 -16.85 34.18 7.04
C ARG A 283 -17.02 32.66 7.03
N ARG A 284 -17.70 32.10 8.03
CA ARG A 284 -17.95 30.65 8.11
C ARG A 284 -18.79 30.15 6.93
N PHE A 285 -19.81 30.90 6.53
CA PHE A 285 -20.66 30.56 5.40
C PHE A 285 -19.88 30.50 4.07
N ILE A 286 -19.12 31.54 3.76
CA ILE A 286 -18.29 31.60 2.54
C ILE A 286 -17.25 30.49 2.55
N GLN A 287 -16.57 30.27 3.68
CA GLN A 287 -15.60 29.20 3.82
C GLN A 287 -16.22 27.82 3.54
N THR A 288 -17.42 27.57 4.07
CA THR A 288 -18.12 26.30 3.90
C THR A 288 -18.47 26.07 2.43
N ILE A 289 -19.12 27.04 1.77
CA ILE A 289 -19.51 26.93 0.36
C ILE A 289 -18.30 26.75 -0.55
N THR A 290 -17.21 27.47 -0.30
CA THR A 290 -16.01 27.39 -1.15
C THR A 290 -15.18 26.14 -0.90
N THR A 291 -15.33 25.48 0.25
CA THR A 291 -14.61 24.23 0.58
C THR A 291 -15.36 22.97 0.11
N ILE A 292 -16.70 22.98 0.14
CA ILE A 292 -17.55 21.83 -0.25
C ILE A 292 -17.17 21.21 -1.62
N PRO A 293 -16.92 21.99 -2.69
CA PRO A 293 -16.54 21.45 -3.99
C PRO A 293 -15.38 20.46 -3.95
N ASN A 294 -14.43 20.64 -3.02
CA ASN A 294 -13.28 19.74 -2.89
C ASN A 294 -13.68 18.30 -2.52
N PHE A 295 -14.80 18.10 -1.83
CA PHE A 295 -15.29 16.79 -1.44
C PHE A 295 -16.09 16.06 -2.54
N ILE A 296 -16.50 16.76 -3.59
CA ILE A 296 -17.25 16.18 -4.72
C ILE A 296 -16.27 15.41 -5.62
N SER A 297 -16.56 14.15 -5.96
CA SER A 297 -15.67 13.36 -6.84
C SER A 297 -15.60 13.97 -8.25
N TRP A 298 -14.45 13.84 -8.93
CA TRP A 298 -14.31 14.32 -10.32
C TRP A 298 -15.32 13.68 -11.28
N VAL A 299 -15.73 12.43 -11.01
CA VAL A 299 -16.78 11.74 -11.78
C VAL A 299 -18.13 12.44 -11.63
N LEU A 300 -18.50 12.85 -10.41
CA LEU A 300 -19.74 13.58 -10.17
C LEU A 300 -19.68 15.00 -10.75
N VAL A 301 -18.53 15.68 -10.64
CA VAL A 301 -18.30 16.98 -11.30
C VAL A 301 -18.52 16.86 -12.80
N PHE A 302 -17.96 15.82 -13.44
CA PHE A 302 -18.17 15.58 -14.86
C PHE A 302 -19.64 15.30 -15.19
N ALA A 303 -20.35 14.50 -14.39
CA ALA A 303 -21.77 14.23 -14.61
C ALA A 303 -22.62 15.51 -14.56
N VAL A 304 -22.39 16.37 -13.56
CA VAL A 304 -23.07 17.67 -13.44
C VAL A 304 -22.72 18.59 -14.61
N ALA A 305 -21.43 18.68 -14.96
CA ALA A 305 -20.98 19.46 -16.10
C ALA A 305 -21.62 18.95 -17.40
N PHE A 306 -21.73 17.65 -17.59
CA PHE A 306 -22.39 17.03 -18.74
C PHE A 306 -23.88 17.38 -18.82
N SER A 307 -24.61 17.30 -17.71
CA SER A 307 -26.03 17.69 -17.67
C SER A 307 -26.27 19.17 -17.96
N ILE A 308 -25.31 20.04 -17.65
CA ILE A 308 -25.45 21.50 -17.87
C ILE A 308 -24.98 21.92 -19.27
N PHE A 309 -23.82 21.41 -19.71
CA PHE A 309 -23.05 21.93 -20.85
C PHE A 309 -23.06 21.02 -22.09
N SER A 310 -23.80 19.91 -22.08
CA SER A 310 -24.03 19.09 -23.27
C SER A 310 -24.95 19.79 -24.28
N THR A 311 -25.06 19.21 -25.48
CA THR A 311 -25.94 19.71 -26.55
C THR A 311 -27.39 19.87 -26.09
N ASP A 312 -27.92 18.86 -25.38
CA ASP A 312 -29.27 18.85 -24.80
C ASP A 312 -29.28 19.29 -23.33
N GLY A 313 -28.17 19.88 -22.87
CA GLY A 313 -27.98 20.29 -21.49
C GLY A 313 -28.88 21.46 -21.10
N PHE A 314 -28.92 21.72 -19.80
CA PHE A 314 -29.72 22.81 -19.22
C PHE A 314 -29.40 24.18 -19.85
N LEU A 315 -28.10 24.49 -20.04
CA LEU A 315 -27.68 25.78 -20.58
C LEU A 315 -28.11 25.95 -22.05
N SER A 316 -27.86 24.94 -22.88
CA SER A 316 -28.26 24.95 -24.29
C SER A 316 -29.78 25.05 -24.45
N SER A 317 -30.53 24.30 -23.64
CA SER A 317 -32.00 24.35 -23.61
C SER A 317 -32.55 25.73 -23.25
N ILE A 318 -31.94 26.43 -22.30
CA ILE A 318 -32.35 27.80 -21.93
C ILE A 318 -32.02 28.80 -23.03
N LEU A 319 -30.83 28.73 -23.61
CA LEU A 319 -30.40 29.66 -24.65
C LEU A 319 -31.25 29.54 -25.93
N ILE A 320 -31.69 28.33 -26.28
CA ILE A 320 -32.66 28.10 -27.37
C ILE A 320 -34.01 28.72 -27.02
N LYS A 321 -34.52 28.50 -25.80
CA LYS A 321 -35.80 29.08 -25.36
C LYS A 321 -35.79 30.60 -25.32
N LEU A 322 -34.63 31.22 -25.06
CA LEU A 322 -34.44 32.66 -25.07
C LEU A 322 -34.14 33.24 -26.47
N GLY A 323 -34.08 32.41 -27.51
CA GLY A 323 -33.81 32.83 -28.89
C GLY A 323 -32.38 33.32 -29.13
N VAL A 324 -31.42 32.96 -28.26
CA VAL A 324 -30.01 33.40 -28.37
C VAL A 324 -29.23 32.50 -29.33
N ILE A 325 -29.62 31.22 -29.45
CA ILE A 325 -29.01 30.24 -30.36
C ILE A 325 -30.08 29.37 -31.01
N ASP A 326 -29.91 29.01 -32.27
CA ASP A 326 -30.88 28.20 -33.02
C ASP A 326 -30.74 26.69 -32.76
N ASN A 327 -29.53 26.24 -32.42
CA ASN A 327 -29.21 24.83 -32.21
C ASN A 327 -28.38 24.64 -30.93
N GLY A 328 -28.55 23.49 -30.27
CA GLY A 328 -27.79 23.14 -29.07
C GLY A 328 -26.29 23.06 -29.34
N VAL A 329 -25.48 23.64 -28.45
CA VAL A 329 -24.02 23.67 -28.58
C VAL A 329 -23.40 22.82 -27.48
N ASN A 330 -22.51 21.90 -27.85
CA ASN A 330 -21.75 21.13 -26.87
C ASN A 330 -20.51 21.90 -26.43
N TYR A 331 -20.59 22.56 -25.27
CA TYR A 331 -19.49 23.34 -24.73
C TYR A 331 -18.34 22.48 -24.17
N LEU A 332 -18.61 21.21 -23.85
CA LEU A 332 -17.62 20.25 -23.35
C LEU A 332 -16.74 19.67 -24.46
N MET A 333 -17.31 19.41 -25.64
CA MET A 333 -16.59 18.83 -26.78
C MET A 333 -15.79 19.88 -27.58
N SER A 334 -16.00 21.17 -27.29
CA SER A 334 -15.25 22.24 -27.95
C SER A 334 -13.83 22.36 -27.39
N ASN A 335 -12.84 22.23 -28.29
CA ASN A 335 -11.42 22.40 -27.99
C ASN A 335 -11.01 23.85 -27.67
N ASN A 336 -11.90 24.83 -27.88
CA ASN A 336 -11.58 26.24 -27.62
C ASN A 336 -11.32 26.48 -26.13
N HIS A 337 -10.20 27.15 -25.83
CA HIS A 337 -9.80 27.59 -24.49
C HIS A 337 -9.75 26.47 -23.44
N MET A 338 -9.41 25.25 -23.85
CA MET A 338 -9.44 24.07 -22.97
C MET A 338 -8.59 24.23 -21.70
N TRP A 339 -7.43 24.88 -21.80
CA TRP A 339 -6.55 25.12 -20.63
C TRP A 339 -7.22 26.04 -19.59
N LEU A 340 -7.91 27.09 -20.04
CA LEU A 340 -8.63 28.01 -19.15
C LEU A 340 -9.87 27.34 -18.53
N LYS A 341 -10.59 26.51 -19.31
CA LYS A 341 -11.70 25.71 -18.79
C LYS A 341 -11.21 24.80 -17.66
N MET A 342 -10.12 24.06 -17.90
CA MET A 342 -9.54 23.17 -16.88
C MET A 342 -9.03 23.92 -15.65
N LEU A 343 -8.42 25.08 -15.85
CA LEU A 343 -8.03 25.96 -14.75
C LEU A 343 -9.24 26.40 -13.91
N ALA A 344 -10.32 26.86 -14.55
CA ALA A 344 -11.53 27.30 -13.86
C ALA A 344 -12.17 26.17 -13.04
N TRP A 345 -12.25 24.95 -13.59
CA TRP A 345 -12.71 23.77 -12.86
C TRP A 345 -11.82 23.43 -11.66
N GLY A 346 -10.50 23.51 -11.85
CA GLY A 346 -9.52 23.30 -10.78
C GLY A 346 -9.64 24.34 -9.67
N MET A 347 -9.78 25.63 -10.02
CA MET A 347 -9.96 26.72 -9.07
C MET A 347 -11.28 26.60 -8.31
N TRP A 348 -12.40 26.41 -9.01
CA TRP A 348 -13.72 26.24 -8.37
C TRP A 348 -13.71 25.07 -7.36
N LYS A 349 -13.06 23.96 -7.72
CA LYS A 349 -13.00 22.78 -6.86
C LYS A 349 -12.00 22.91 -5.70
N GLY A 350 -10.84 23.51 -5.94
CA GLY A 350 -9.68 23.43 -5.05
C GLY A 350 -9.33 24.71 -4.29
N LEU A 351 -9.83 25.87 -4.70
CA LEU A 351 -9.41 27.17 -4.14
C LEU A 351 -9.76 27.30 -2.66
N GLY A 352 -10.99 26.99 -2.26
CA GLY A 352 -11.40 27.06 -0.85
C GLY A 352 -10.65 26.08 0.04
N TRP A 353 -10.42 24.85 -0.44
CA TRP A 353 -9.62 23.85 0.29
C TRP A 353 -8.17 24.29 0.48
N SER A 354 -7.54 24.80 -0.59
CA SER A 354 -6.16 25.27 -0.55
C SER A 354 -6.01 26.51 0.34
N ALA A 355 -7.06 27.32 0.48
CA ALA A 355 -7.06 28.50 1.35
C ALA A 355 -7.02 28.14 2.86
N ILE A 356 -7.47 26.94 3.27
CA ILE A 356 -7.56 26.55 4.68
C ILE A 356 -6.19 26.61 5.38
N ILE A 357 -5.14 26.13 4.72
CA ILE A 357 -3.79 26.15 5.30
C ILE A 357 -3.29 27.59 5.50
N TYR A 358 -3.61 28.50 4.57
CA TYR A 358 -3.27 29.91 4.69
C TYR A 358 -4.09 30.59 5.79
N VAL A 359 -5.39 30.28 5.91
CA VAL A 359 -6.22 30.79 7.01
C VAL A 359 -5.67 30.33 8.36
N ALA A 360 -5.27 29.07 8.49
CA ALA A 360 -4.66 28.53 9.71
C ALA A 360 -3.32 29.21 10.02
N ALA A 361 -2.48 29.45 9.02
CA ALA A 361 -1.22 30.17 9.17
C ALA A 361 -1.44 31.63 9.60
N ILE A 362 -2.35 32.36 8.95
CA ILE A 362 -2.70 33.75 9.31
C ILE A 362 -3.23 33.84 10.73
N SER A 363 -4.05 32.86 11.15
CA SER A 363 -4.61 32.81 12.51
C SER A 363 -3.57 32.51 13.59
N GLY A 364 -2.39 32.03 13.21
CA GLY A 364 -1.25 31.79 14.11
C GLY A 364 -0.30 32.99 14.24
N ILE A 365 -0.54 34.10 13.53
CA ILE A 365 0.26 35.33 13.64
C ILE A 365 -0.07 36.03 14.96
N ASP A 366 0.95 36.47 15.71
CA ASP A 366 0.79 37.19 16.97
C ASP A 366 0.04 38.51 16.77
N GLN A 367 -0.97 38.75 17.60
CA GLN A 367 -1.79 39.96 17.56
C GLN A 367 -0.97 41.23 17.83
N GLN A 368 0.12 41.14 18.61
CA GLN A 368 0.99 42.28 18.90
C GLN A 368 1.62 42.88 17.63
N LEU A 369 1.87 42.05 16.60
CA LEU A 369 2.40 42.53 15.32
C LEU A 369 1.38 43.39 14.56
N TYR A 370 0.10 43.02 14.62
CA TYR A 370 -0.97 43.81 14.01
C TYR A 370 -1.20 45.14 14.75
N GLU A 371 -1.11 45.11 16.08
CA GLU A 371 -1.27 46.31 16.91
C GLU A 371 -0.14 47.30 16.68
N ALA A 372 1.12 46.83 16.69
CA ALA A 372 2.29 47.66 16.39
C ALA A 372 2.19 48.28 14.98
N ALA A 373 1.84 47.49 13.96
CA ALA A 373 1.67 48.01 12.60
C ALA A 373 0.56 49.07 12.50
N THR A 374 -0.53 48.90 13.26
CA THR A 374 -1.62 49.89 13.30
C THR A 374 -1.17 51.20 13.95
N VAL A 375 -0.34 51.14 15.00
CA VAL A 375 0.26 52.31 15.66
C VAL A 375 1.21 53.06 14.71
N ASP A 376 1.99 52.33 13.91
CA ASP A 376 2.88 52.89 12.88
C ASP A 376 2.11 53.44 11.65
N GLY A 377 0.78 53.35 11.64
CA GLY A 377 -0.07 53.89 10.57
C GLY A 377 -0.18 53.00 9.33
N ALA A 378 0.16 51.71 9.44
CA ALA A 378 -0.05 50.77 8.34
C ALA A 378 -1.55 50.60 8.05
N GLY A 379 -1.93 50.77 6.78
CA GLY A 379 -3.27 50.48 6.29
C GLY A 379 -3.53 48.98 6.13
N ARG A 380 -4.75 48.64 5.70
CA ARG A 380 -5.11 47.27 5.32
C ARG A 380 -4.59 46.90 3.94
#